data_AF-A0A1I6QAK2-F1
#
_entry.id   AF-A0A1I6QAK2-F1
#
_cell.length_a   1.000
_cell.length_b   1.000
_cell.length_c   1.000
_cell.angle_alpha   90.00
_cell.angle_beta   90.00
_cell.angle_gamma   90.00
#
_symmetry.space_group_name_H-M   'P 1'
#
loop_
_entity.id
_entity.type
_entity.pdbx_description
1 polymer ?
#
loop_
_entity_poly.entity_id
_entity_poly.type
_entity_poly.pdbx_seq_one_letter_code
_entity_poly.pdbx_strand_id
1 'polypeptide(L)'
;MERYDLVYRLYDEYDTKTLREYQEFVDVFPAIDSRAALEHWQEANTVLEERKDEIRSDFAAGETFAETAARATREQAFTALDLNAKYDRAVNVLVLDVDETLRSAGGTDNEIPRDTLHMLTEFHEAGIPIVICTGQTLENVKGFAIQGLGSEIVHSGDLSIVYEAGTGVFTPGHGANTKQLLYEDLDEEIRTVFDDVRSRVLPEAPADLRRGCHLQGNEFNVTMKPNYETGTSQARAVIDEALVYLIDLLADAVGSALEVGDGDGRGTRTIEGNTVNEWTRAFYADQDPEIRAVLESEQAYPDLDAGSIPSVLAETLERIDVAYYEADAAEIGSLELNKVVGVERALEVLGVDDPFALVMGDSKSDLRVMKWVDDNDAGIAAAPEHASQDTLDHVLRTDDLVFDQGKSVDVLRTVYALNLLARLE
;
A
#
# COMPACT_ATOMS: atom_id res chain seq x y z
N MET A 1 20.29 -15.30 33.02
CA MET A 1 19.38 -14.17 33.28
C MET A 1 18.51 -14.10 32.05
N GLU A 2 17.19 -14.21 32.20
CA GLU A 2 16.31 -14.26 31.04
C GLU A 2 16.34 -12.90 30.32
N ARG A 3 16.16 -12.86 28.99
CA ARG A 3 16.23 -11.60 28.20
C ARG A 3 15.33 -10.49 28.78
N TYR A 4 14.17 -10.88 29.33
CA TYR A 4 13.24 -10.00 30.04
C TYR A 4 13.84 -9.33 31.27
N ASP A 5 14.63 -10.04 32.09
CA ASP A 5 15.26 -9.47 33.28
C ASP A 5 16.28 -8.38 32.89
N LEU A 6 17.00 -8.60 31.79
CA LEU A 6 17.99 -7.64 31.28
C LEU A 6 17.33 -6.37 30.75
N VAL A 7 16.26 -6.51 29.96
CA VAL A 7 15.47 -5.36 29.48
C VAL A 7 14.80 -4.64 30.64
N TYR A 8 14.26 -5.38 31.63
CA TYR A 8 13.72 -4.77 32.84
C TYR A 8 14.78 -3.91 33.55
N ARG A 9 15.96 -4.48 33.79
CA ARG A 9 17.08 -3.78 34.42
C ARG A 9 17.50 -2.53 33.62
N LEU A 10 17.59 -2.64 32.30
CA LEU A 10 17.93 -1.51 31.42
C LEU A 10 16.98 -0.31 31.60
N TYR A 11 15.67 -0.54 31.60
CA TYR A 11 14.69 0.55 31.72
C TYR A 11 14.42 0.98 33.17
N ASP A 12 14.86 0.23 34.17
CA ASP A 12 14.74 0.57 35.60
C ASP A 12 15.97 1.35 36.12
N GLU A 13 17.17 0.98 35.69
CA GLU A 13 18.42 1.55 36.19
C GLU A 13 18.86 2.81 35.42
N TYR A 14 18.49 2.95 34.14
CA TYR A 14 18.96 4.06 33.29
C TYR A 14 17.84 5.02 32.91
N ASP A 15 18.20 6.30 32.77
CA ASP A 15 17.31 7.34 32.24
C ASP A 15 17.21 7.25 30.71
N THR A 16 16.53 6.20 30.24
CA THR A 16 16.34 5.91 28.82
C THR A 16 15.40 6.89 28.13
N LYS A 17 14.58 7.63 28.90
CA LYS A 17 13.76 8.71 28.34
C LYS A 17 14.64 9.84 27.83
N THR A 18 15.52 10.37 28.67
CA THR A 18 16.43 11.45 28.26
C THR A 18 17.41 10.97 27.19
N LEU A 19 17.89 9.72 27.28
CA LEU A 19 18.72 9.12 26.22
C LEU A 19 18.02 9.16 24.85
N ARG A 20 16.74 8.76 24.78
CA ARG A 20 15.96 8.80 23.55
C ARG A 20 15.69 10.22 23.05
N GLU A 21 15.44 11.18 23.95
CA GLU A 21 15.29 12.59 23.55
C GLU A 21 16.56 13.13 22.87
N TYR A 22 17.75 12.73 23.34
CA TYR A 22 19.01 13.06 22.67
C TYR A 22 19.18 12.33 21.33
N GLN A 23 18.84 11.03 21.28
CA GLN A 23 18.90 10.24 20.05
C GLN A 23 18.00 10.87 18.96
N GLU A 24 16.73 11.12 19.28
CA GLU A 24 15.77 11.79 18.40
C GLU A 24 16.29 13.13 17.89
N PHE A 25 16.83 13.96 18.77
CA PHE A 25 17.39 15.24 18.38
C PHE A 25 18.56 15.10 17.41
N VAL A 26 19.47 14.14 17.65
CA VAL A 26 20.64 13.91 16.80
C VAL A 26 20.24 13.38 15.43
N ASP A 27 19.31 12.45 15.38
CA ASP A 27 18.84 11.75 14.18
C ASP A 27 18.12 12.66 13.19
N VAL A 28 17.27 13.55 13.70
CA VAL A 28 16.45 14.44 12.86
C VAL A 28 17.00 15.85 12.72
N PHE A 29 18.21 16.09 13.23
CA PHE A 29 18.85 17.37 13.13
C PHE A 29 19.08 17.75 11.66
N PRO A 30 18.48 18.86 11.18
CA PRO A 30 18.60 19.23 9.78
C PRO A 30 20.03 19.67 9.46
N ALA A 31 20.48 19.41 8.23
CA ALA A 31 21.72 19.99 7.71
C ALA A 31 21.58 21.52 7.63
N ILE A 32 22.15 22.24 8.59
CA ILE A 32 22.10 23.71 8.67
C ILE A 32 23.49 24.31 8.79
N ASP A 33 23.75 25.35 7.99
CA ASP A 33 25.01 26.12 7.99
C ASP A 33 25.08 27.13 9.16
N SER A 34 24.56 26.76 10.33
CA SER A 34 24.60 27.58 11.54
C SER A 34 25.61 26.99 12.51
N ARG A 35 26.71 27.73 12.76
CA ARG A 35 27.75 27.30 13.70
C ARG A 35 27.22 27.00 15.10
N ALA A 36 26.35 27.86 15.63
CA ALA A 36 25.77 27.67 16.96
C ALA A 36 24.87 26.43 17.01
N ALA A 37 24.20 26.11 15.91
CA ALA A 37 23.35 24.93 15.86
C ALA A 37 24.19 23.65 15.71
N LEU A 38 25.27 23.69 14.93
CA LEU A 38 26.25 22.60 14.85
C LEU A 38 26.95 22.35 16.19
N GLU A 39 27.31 23.41 16.92
CA GLU A 39 27.85 23.28 18.29
C GLU A 39 26.85 22.60 19.22
N HIS A 40 25.58 23.01 19.18
CA HIS A 40 24.54 22.37 20.00
C HIS A 40 24.31 20.89 19.63
N TRP A 41 24.35 20.55 18.35
CA TRP A 41 24.29 19.18 17.88
C TRP A 41 25.49 18.34 18.34
N GLN A 42 26.70 18.90 18.26
CA GLN A 42 27.91 18.22 18.73
C GLN A 42 27.88 17.96 20.24
N GLU A 43 27.40 18.93 21.02
CA GLU A 43 27.19 18.77 22.47
C GLU A 43 26.18 17.66 22.76
N ALA A 44 25.02 17.69 22.10
CA ALA A 44 23.99 16.66 22.23
C ALA A 44 24.51 15.27 21.87
N ASN A 45 25.22 15.15 20.74
CA ASN A 45 25.82 13.88 20.29
C ASN A 45 26.89 13.36 21.27
N THR A 46 27.67 14.25 21.89
CA THR A 46 28.66 13.85 22.90
C THR A 46 27.96 13.28 24.15
N VAL A 47 26.91 13.96 24.63
CA VAL A 47 26.13 13.49 25.79
C VAL A 47 25.39 12.18 25.48
N LEU A 48 24.88 12.03 24.26
CA LEU A 48 24.26 10.78 23.79
C LEU A 48 25.25 9.62 23.88
N GLU A 49 26.45 9.76 23.31
CA GLU A 49 27.46 8.72 23.32
C GLU A 49 27.97 8.39 24.73
N GLU A 50 28.18 9.39 25.60
CA GLU A 50 28.56 9.15 27.00
C GLU A 50 27.53 8.28 27.73
N ARG A 51 26.23 8.52 27.50
CA ARG A 51 25.15 7.73 28.11
C ARG A 51 25.04 6.33 27.51
N LYS A 52 25.25 6.19 26.19
CA LYS A 52 25.31 4.87 25.55
C LYS A 52 26.49 4.07 26.08
N ASP A 53 27.65 4.68 26.28
CA ASP A 53 28.86 4.03 26.79
C ASP A 53 28.70 3.50 28.22
N GLU A 54 27.91 4.20 29.06
CA GLU A 54 27.54 3.72 30.39
C GLU A 54 26.78 2.38 30.30
N ILE A 55 25.75 2.32 29.43
CA ILE A 55 24.99 1.10 29.18
C ILE A 55 25.88 0.02 28.56
N ARG A 56 26.70 0.37 27.55
CA ARG A 56 27.58 -0.58 26.87
C ARG A 56 28.53 -1.30 27.82
N SER A 57 28.98 -0.60 28.87
CA SER A 57 29.93 -1.13 29.85
C SER A 57 29.30 -2.11 30.86
N ASP A 58 27.99 -2.00 31.09
CA ASP A 58 27.29 -2.70 32.17
C ASP A 58 26.53 -3.96 31.72
N PHE A 59 26.44 -4.19 30.41
CA PHE A 59 25.78 -5.36 29.80
C PHE A 59 26.74 -6.13 28.88
N ALA A 60 26.63 -7.46 28.87
CA ALA A 60 27.46 -8.32 28.01
C ALA A 60 27.21 -8.07 26.50
N ALA A 61 25.95 -7.82 26.12
CA ALA A 61 25.56 -7.36 24.79
C ALA A 61 25.29 -5.86 24.79
N GLY A 62 26.25 -5.10 25.34
CA GLY A 62 26.13 -3.68 25.63
C GLY A 62 25.65 -2.82 24.46
N GLU A 63 26.17 -3.06 23.25
CA GLU A 63 25.76 -2.30 22.05
C GLU A 63 24.27 -2.47 21.77
N THR A 64 23.77 -3.71 21.76
CA THR A 64 22.34 -4.02 21.54
C THR A 64 21.47 -3.28 22.55
N PHE A 65 21.81 -3.33 23.85
CA PHE A 65 21.01 -2.68 24.88
C PHE A 65 21.07 -1.15 24.82
N ALA A 66 22.23 -0.57 24.51
CA ALA A 66 22.36 0.87 24.32
C ALA A 66 21.53 1.36 23.13
N GLU A 67 21.59 0.65 22.00
CA GLU A 67 20.82 1.00 20.80
C GLU A 67 19.31 0.78 21.00
N THR A 68 18.88 -0.28 21.70
CA THR A 68 17.48 -0.49 22.09
C THR A 68 16.99 0.62 23.01
N ALA A 69 17.75 0.97 24.07
CA ALA A 69 17.37 2.04 25.00
C ALA A 69 17.27 3.41 24.33
N ALA A 70 18.13 3.67 23.35
CA ALA A 70 18.17 4.94 22.65
C ALA A 70 16.99 5.14 21.68
N ARG A 71 16.43 4.06 21.13
CA ARG A 71 15.36 4.16 20.10
C ARG A 71 13.99 3.69 20.56
N ALA A 72 13.90 2.74 21.48
CA ALA A 72 12.63 2.16 21.91
C ALA A 72 12.24 2.63 23.32
N THR A 73 10.94 2.81 23.54
CA THR A 73 10.38 2.91 24.89
C THR A 73 10.43 1.55 25.59
N ARG A 74 10.20 1.57 26.91
CA ARG A 74 10.09 0.32 27.69
C ARG A 74 9.03 -0.60 27.10
N GLU A 75 7.85 -0.06 26.81
CA GLU A 75 6.73 -0.81 26.24
C GLU A 75 7.10 -1.42 24.90
N GLN A 76 7.66 -0.63 23.98
CA GLN A 76 8.12 -1.11 22.67
C GLN A 76 9.17 -2.22 22.80
N ALA A 77 10.12 -2.12 23.73
CA ALA A 77 11.12 -3.16 23.95
C ALA A 77 10.53 -4.47 24.52
N PHE A 78 9.51 -4.39 25.38
CA PHE A 78 8.80 -5.57 25.86
C PHE A 78 7.93 -6.20 24.77
N THR A 79 7.22 -5.39 23.98
CA THR A 79 6.49 -5.88 22.80
C THR A 79 7.45 -6.58 21.82
N ALA A 80 8.62 -6.01 21.57
CA ALA A 80 9.65 -6.63 20.76
C ALA A 80 10.13 -7.99 21.33
N LEU A 81 10.29 -8.12 22.65
CA LEU A 81 10.60 -9.40 23.28
C LEU A 81 9.47 -10.42 23.13
N ASP A 82 8.22 -9.99 23.28
CA ASP A 82 7.04 -10.85 23.14
C ASP A 82 6.92 -11.38 21.70
N LEU A 83 7.13 -10.52 20.71
CA LEU A 83 7.18 -10.90 19.29
C LEU A 83 8.33 -11.87 19.02
N ASN A 84 9.53 -11.58 19.53
CA ASN A 84 10.68 -12.48 19.38
C ASN A 84 10.41 -13.85 20.02
N ALA A 85 9.75 -13.88 21.19
CA ALA A 85 9.40 -15.13 21.86
C ALA A 85 8.30 -15.91 21.13
N LYS A 86 7.36 -15.21 20.47
CA LYS A 86 6.27 -15.80 19.69
C LYS A 86 6.76 -16.42 18.38
N TYR A 87 7.61 -15.70 17.65
CA TYR A 87 7.99 -16.07 16.28
C TYR A 87 9.41 -16.61 16.15
N ASP A 88 10.32 -16.29 17.07
CA ASP A 88 11.76 -16.63 16.99
C ASP A 88 12.41 -16.15 15.67
N ARG A 89 11.92 -15.02 15.14
CA ARG A 89 12.33 -14.45 13.86
C ARG A 89 12.53 -12.94 13.98
N ALA A 90 13.55 -12.44 13.29
CA ALA A 90 13.75 -11.02 13.04
C ALA A 90 13.03 -10.63 11.73
N VAL A 91 12.53 -9.40 11.67
CA VAL A 91 11.97 -8.83 10.44
C VAL A 91 13.10 -8.58 9.44
N ASN A 92 12.96 -9.14 8.24
CA ASN A 92 13.97 -9.06 7.19
C ASN A 92 13.51 -8.29 5.95
N VAL A 93 12.28 -7.79 5.91
CA VAL A 93 11.75 -6.91 4.86
C VAL A 93 10.61 -6.04 5.41
N LEU A 94 10.50 -4.81 4.91
CA LEU A 94 9.36 -3.93 5.21
C LEU A 94 8.41 -3.88 4.02
N VAL A 95 7.10 -4.02 4.25
CA VAL A 95 6.04 -3.85 3.25
C VAL A 95 5.09 -2.77 3.74
N LEU A 96 5.14 -1.60 3.11
CA LEU A 96 4.55 -0.39 3.68
C LEU A 96 3.61 0.27 2.69
N ASP A 97 2.36 0.45 3.08
CA ASP A 97 1.48 1.42 2.44
C ASP A 97 1.89 2.86 2.79
N VAL A 98 1.48 3.84 1.98
CA VAL A 98 1.89 5.24 2.13
C VAL A 98 0.76 6.10 2.68
N ASP A 99 -0.37 6.16 1.99
CA ASP A 99 -1.46 7.09 2.27
C ASP A 99 -2.29 6.60 3.45
N GLU A 100 -2.62 7.49 4.38
CA GLU A 100 -3.26 7.16 5.67
C GLU A 100 -2.47 6.14 6.54
N THR A 101 -1.32 5.63 6.09
CA THR A 101 -0.43 4.72 6.82
C THR A 101 0.86 5.41 7.29
N LEU A 102 1.78 5.70 6.37
CA LEU A 102 3.03 6.40 6.71
C LEU A 102 2.85 7.92 6.78
N ARG A 103 1.88 8.44 6.03
CA ARG A 103 1.43 9.83 6.06
C ARG A 103 -0.09 9.88 6.18
N SER A 104 -0.65 11.02 6.56
CA SER A 104 -2.09 11.22 6.61
C SER A 104 -2.46 12.68 6.36
N ALA A 105 -3.64 12.92 5.80
CA ALA A 105 -4.14 14.28 5.62
C ALA A 105 -4.42 14.96 6.98
N GLY A 106 -4.93 14.19 7.95
CA GLY A 106 -5.33 14.71 9.26
C GLY A 106 -4.18 14.94 10.25
N GLY A 107 -3.16 14.08 10.22
CA GLY A 107 -2.09 14.07 11.23
C GLY A 107 -0.75 14.62 10.76
N THR A 108 -0.46 14.54 9.46
CA THR A 108 0.89 14.86 8.94
C THR A 108 0.90 15.78 7.72
N ASP A 109 -0.22 16.43 7.41
CA ASP A 109 -0.38 17.32 6.26
C ASP A 109 0.07 16.67 4.93
N ASN A 110 -0.20 15.36 4.78
CA ASN A 110 0.22 14.53 3.64
C ASN A 110 1.74 14.42 3.43
N GLU A 111 2.55 14.66 4.46
CA GLU A 111 3.99 14.38 4.46
C GLU A 111 4.30 13.17 5.36
N ILE A 112 5.31 12.37 5.02
CA ILE A 112 5.81 11.36 5.96
C ILE A 112 6.65 12.08 7.04
N PRO A 113 6.39 11.84 8.34
CA PRO A 113 7.16 12.44 9.42
C PRO A 113 8.66 12.16 9.30
N ARG A 114 9.50 13.13 9.68
CA ARG A 114 10.97 12.99 9.60
C ARG A 114 11.50 11.80 10.39
N ASP A 115 10.97 11.55 11.58
CA ASP A 115 11.40 10.42 12.41
C ASP A 115 11.08 9.08 11.73
N THR A 116 9.99 9.01 10.97
CA THR A 116 9.62 7.82 10.17
C THR A 116 10.61 7.64 9.02
N LEU A 117 10.89 8.71 8.26
CA LEU A 117 11.88 8.67 7.18
C LEU A 117 13.26 8.25 7.70
N HIS A 118 13.68 8.80 8.84
CA HIS A 118 14.94 8.41 9.47
C HIS A 118 14.98 6.92 9.82
N MET A 119 13.92 6.38 10.44
CA MET A 119 13.85 4.94 10.73
C MET A 119 13.89 4.09 9.46
N LEU A 120 13.24 4.50 8.37
CA LEU A 120 13.32 3.79 7.09
C LEU A 120 14.75 3.78 6.53
N THR A 121 15.49 4.89 6.67
CA THR A 121 16.92 4.94 6.36
C THR A 121 17.72 3.96 7.22
N GLU A 122 17.48 3.92 8.54
CA GLU A 122 18.19 2.99 9.44
C GLU A 122 17.93 1.52 9.08
N PHE A 123 16.70 1.17 8.67
CA PHE A 123 16.39 -0.18 8.16
C PHE A 123 17.13 -0.48 6.85
N HIS A 124 17.13 0.46 5.92
CA HIS A 124 17.85 0.33 4.66
C HIS A 124 19.36 0.14 4.87
N GLU A 125 19.98 0.96 5.73
CA GLU A 125 21.39 0.85 6.09
C GLU A 125 21.72 -0.45 6.83
N ALA A 126 20.76 -1.01 7.56
CA ALA A 126 20.86 -2.33 8.17
C ALA A 126 20.69 -3.49 7.16
N GLY A 127 20.50 -3.19 5.87
CA GLY A 127 20.35 -4.16 4.79
C GLY A 127 18.96 -4.80 4.71
N ILE A 128 17.93 -4.15 5.28
CA ILE A 128 16.55 -4.62 5.25
C ILE A 128 15.85 -3.96 4.06
N PRO A 129 15.40 -4.73 3.05
CA PRO A 129 14.73 -4.16 1.90
C PRO A 129 13.39 -3.52 2.25
N ILE A 130 13.00 -2.53 1.45
CA ILE A 130 11.74 -1.79 1.63
C ILE A 130 10.88 -1.95 0.38
N VAL A 131 9.66 -2.46 0.57
CA VAL A 131 8.63 -2.55 -0.45
C VAL A 131 7.55 -1.51 -0.14
N ILE A 132 7.47 -0.46 -0.94
CA ILE A 132 6.37 0.50 -0.88
C ILE A 132 5.20 -0.05 -1.70
N CYS A 133 4.02 -0.20 -1.11
CA CYS A 133 2.86 -0.81 -1.77
C CYS A 133 1.64 0.11 -1.76
N THR A 134 1.29 0.68 -2.91
CA THR A 134 0.27 1.75 -3.00
C THR A 134 -0.68 1.57 -4.19
N GLY A 135 -1.86 2.18 -4.10
CA GLY A 135 -2.79 2.35 -5.23
C GLY A 135 -2.37 3.45 -6.21
N GLN A 136 -1.37 4.28 -5.87
CA GLN A 136 -0.93 5.37 -6.74
C GLN A 136 -0.15 4.89 -7.98
N THR A 137 -0.08 5.74 -8.99
CA THR A 137 0.77 5.54 -10.18
C THR A 137 2.25 5.57 -9.82
N LEU A 138 3.07 4.87 -10.61
CA LEU A 138 4.52 4.79 -10.41
C LEU A 138 5.19 6.17 -10.33
N GLU A 139 4.84 7.10 -11.23
CA GLU A 139 5.48 8.42 -11.28
C GLU A 139 5.20 9.24 -10.01
N ASN A 140 3.99 9.15 -9.45
CA ASN A 140 3.63 9.85 -8.22
C ASN A 140 4.41 9.31 -7.02
N VAL A 141 4.36 7.99 -6.80
CA VAL A 141 5.04 7.36 -5.65
C VAL A 141 6.56 7.44 -5.77
N LYS A 142 7.11 7.34 -6.99
CA LYS A 142 8.55 7.52 -7.22
C LYS A 142 9.00 8.95 -6.91
N GLY A 143 8.23 9.95 -7.35
CA GLY A 143 8.50 11.35 -7.05
C GLY A 143 8.50 11.61 -5.54
N PHE A 144 7.49 11.08 -4.85
CA PHE A 144 7.37 11.14 -3.39
C PHE A 144 8.55 10.42 -2.68
N ALA A 145 8.87 9.18 -3.07
CA ALA A 145 9.93 8.39 -2.45
C ALA A 145 11.30 9.06 -2.60
N ILE A 146 11.59 9.68 -3.77
CA ILE A 146 12.84 10.43 -3.98
C ILE A 146 12.89 11.68 -3.10
N GLN A 147 11.75 12.36 -2.91
CA GLN A 147 11.68 13.54 -2.04
C GLN A 147 11.82 13.20 -0.55
N GLY A 148 11.24 12.08 -0.11
CA GLY A 148 11.27 11.64 1.29
C GLY A 148 12.55 10.89 1.67
N LEU A 149 12.88 9.81 0.97
CA LEU A 149 13.99 8.90 1.28
C LEU A 149 15.29 9.27 0.55
N GLY A 150 15.22 10.17 -0.43
CA GLY A 150 16.37 10.54 -1.23
C GLY A 150 16.62 9.60 -2.41
N SER A 151 17.30 10.13 -3.42
CA SER A 151 17.55 9.39 -4.67
C SER A 151 18.47 8.17 -4.49
N GLU A 152 19.34 8.18 -3.48
CA GLU A 152 20.29 7.10 -3.23
C GLU A 152 19.58 5.84 -2.75
N ILE A 153 18.71 5.95 -1.73
CA ILE A 153 17.91 4.82 -1.22
C ILE A 153 17.00 4.27 -2.32
N VAL A 154 16.30 5.15 -3.05
CA VAL A 154 15.38 4.72 -4.12
C VAL A 154 16.10 3.95 -5.23
N HIS A 155 17.35 4.29 -5.55
CA HIS A 155 18.12 3.63 -6.62
C HIS A 155 19.15 2.62 -6.08
N SER A 156 19.01 2.20 -4.82
CA SER A 156 19.99 1.34 -4.15
C SER A 156 20.01 -0.10 -4.68
N GLY A 157 18.89 -0.60 -5.20
CA GLY A 157 18.69 -2.04 -5.42
C GLY A 157 17.81 -2.70 -4.37
N ASP A 158 17.68 -2.09 -3.19
CA ASP A 158 17.02 -2.70 -2.02
C ASP A 158 15.67 -2.04 -1.69
N LEU A 159 15.18 -1.17 -2.58
CA LEU A 159 13.85 -0.57 -2.51
C LEU A 159 13.04 -0.99 -3.73
N SER A 160 11.82 -1.49 -3.49
CA SER A 160 10.85 -1.83 -4.51
C SER A 160 9.55 -1.04 -4.32
N ILE A 161 8.88 -0.74 -5.42
CA ILE A 161 7.60 -0.04 -5.45
C ILE A 161 6.59 -0.90 -6.18
N VAL A 162 5.58 -1.37 -5.45
CA VAL A 162 4.36 -1.95 -6.00
C VAL A 162 3.35 -0.83 -6.19
N TYR A 163 3.00 -0.52 -7.44
CA TYR A 163 2.14 0.60 -7.82
C TYR A 163 0.82 0.12 -8.43
N GLU A 164 -0.17 1.02 -8.49
CA GLU A 164 -1.50 0.74 -9.03
C GLU A 164 -2.08 -0.56 -8.46
N ALA A 165 -2.00 -0.68 -7.13
CA ALA A 165 -2.50 -1.81 -6.35
C ALA A 165 -1.99 -3.19 -6.80
N GLY A 166 -0.77 -3.27 -7.37
CA GLY A 166 -0.18 -4.53 -7.82
C GLY A 166 -0.24 -4.75 -9.33
N THR A 167 -0.54 -3.72 -10.10
CA THR A 167 -0.45 -3.77 -11.57
C THR A 167 0.98 -3.90 -12.07
N GLY A 168 1.94 -3.34 -11.32
CA GLY A 168 3.35 -3.39 -11.66
C GLY A 168 4.26 -3.25 -10.47
N VAL A 169 5.51 -3.65 -10.67
CA VAL A 169 6.58 -3.57 -9.68
C VAL A 169 7.77 -2.84 -10.28
N PHE A 170 8.30 -1.88 -9.55
CA PHE A 170 9.48 -1.12 -9.93
C PHE A 170 10.57 -1.25 -8.87
N THR A 171 11.65 -1.95 -9.20
CA THR A 171 12.81 -2.19 -8.33
C THR A 171 14.08 -1.69 -9.02
N PRO A 172 14.47 -0.41 -8.86
CA PRO A 172 15.69 0.15 -9.44
C PRO A 172 16.94 -0.69 -9.20
N GLY A 173 17.83 -0.74 -10.19
CA GLY A 173 19.12 -1.43 -10.06
C GLY A 173 19.13 -2.88 -10.53
N HIS A 174 17.98 -3.44 -10.90
CA HIS A 174 17.82 -4.86 -11.26
C HIS A 174 17.84 -5.15 -12.78
N GLY A 175 18.46 -4.28 -13.58
CA GLY A 175 18.60 -4.50 -15.02
C GLY A 175 17.25 -4.65 -15.73
N ALA A 176 17.05 -5.77 -16.46
CA ALA A 176 15.80 -6.07 -17.15
C ALA A 176 14.61 -6.26 -16.19
N ASN A 177 14.88 -6.61 -14.92
CA ASN A 177 13.86 -6.79 -13.89
C ASN A 177 13.52 -5.48 -13.16
N THR A 178 14.10 -4.35 -13.58
CA THR A 178 13.86 -3.05 -12.93
C THR A 178 12.39 -2.64 -12.94
N LYS A 179 11.68 -2.96 -14.03
CA LYS A 179 10.26 -2.70 -14.17
C LYS A 179 9.59 -3.99 -14.61
N GLN A 180 8.63 -4.46 -13.83
CA GLN A 180 7.85 -5.66 -14.07
C GLN A 180 6.40 -5.24 -14.26
N LEU A 181 5.86 -5.54 -15.43
CA LEU A 181 4.49 -5.22 -15.81
C LEU A 181 3.65 -6.48 -15.54
N LEU A 182 3.04 -6.59 -14.36
CA LEU A 182 2.39 -7.84 -13.94
C LEU A 182 1.18 -8.18 -14.80
N TYR A 183 0.58 -7.17 -15.41
CA TYR A 183 -0.50 -7.37 -16.37
C TYR A 183 -0.07 -8.14 -17.63
N GLU A 184 1.24 -8.26 -17.95
CA GLU A 184 1.72 -9.08 -19.07
C GLU A 184 1.51 -10.58 -18.83
N ASP A 185 1.44 -11.00 -17.57
CA ASP A 185 1.22 -12.39 -17.15
C ASP A 185 -0.28 -12.77 -17.14
N LEU A 186 -1.19 -11.81 -17.36
CA LEU A 186 -2.62 -12.07 -17.47
C LEU A 186 -2.96 -12.85 -18.75
N ASP A 187 -4.07 -13.59 -18.70
CA ASP A 187 -4.62 -14.28 -19.85
C ASP A 187 -4.83 -13.32 -21.03
N GLU A 188 -4.57 -13.82 -22.24
CA GLU A 188 -4.71 -13.06 -23.48
C GLU A 188 -6.11 -12.47 -23.66
N GLU A 189 -7.14 -13.17 -23.19
CA GLU A 189 -8.52 -12.71 -23.19
C GLU A 189 -8.68 -11.41 -22.39
N ILE A 190 -8.21 -11.37 -21.14
CA ILE A 190 -8.31 -10.18 -20.26
C ILE A 190 -7.49 -9.03 -20.84
N ARG A 191 -6.26 -9.30 -21.29
CA ARG A 191 -5.43 -8.26 -21.94
C ARG A 191 -6.13 -7.67 -23.16
N THR A 192 -6.77 -8.50 -23.98
CA THR A 192 -7.53 -8.05 -25.17
C THR A 192 -8.71 -7.16 -24.79
N VAL A 193 -9.45 -7.50 -23.73
CA VAL A 193 -10.56 -6.67 -23.24
C VAL A 193 -10.06 -5.28 -22.82
N PHE A 194 -9.00 -5.22 -22.01
CA PHE A 194 -8.44 -3.94 -21.55
C PHE A 194 -7.86 -3.10 -22.68
N ASP A 195 -7.16 -3.72 -23.63
CA ASP A 195 -6.63 -3.04 -24.82
C ASP A 195 -7.76 -2.44 -25.67
N ASP A 196 -8.87 -3.16 -25.86
CA ASP A 196 -10.04 -2.65 -26.58
C ASP A 196 -10.67 -1.45 -25.85
N VAL A 197 -10.98 -1.59 -24.56
CA VAL A 197 -11.53 -0.50 -23.72
C VAL A 197 -10.64 0.73 -23.78
N ARG A 198 -9.33 0.58 -23.54
CA ARG A 198 -8.37 1.69 -23.50
C ARG A 198 -8.25 2.41 -24.85
N SER A 199 -8.36 1.68 -25.96
CA SER A 199 -8.32 2.27 -27.30
C SER A 199 -9.57 3.10 -27.64
N ARG A 200 -10.71 2.81 -27.00
CA ARG A 200 -12.04 3.37 -27.31
C ARG A 200 -12.56 4.38 -26.29
N VAL A 201 -12.11 4.32 -25.02
CA VAL A 201 -12.67 5.07 -23.88
C VAL A 201 -12.74 6.59 -24.08
N LEU A 202 -11.76 7.22 -24.72
CA LEU A 202 -11.85 8.65 -25.05
C LEU A 202 -12.36 8.91 -26.47
N PRO A 203 -11.94 8.18 -27.51
CA PRO A 203 -12.43 8.44 -28.87
C PRO A 203 -13.95 8.30 -29.02
N GLU A 204 -14.55 7.31 -28.36
CA GLU A 204 -15.98 6.98 -28.47
C GLU A 204 -16.85 7.66 -27.41
N ALA A 205 -16.24 8.24 -26.37
CA ALA A 205 -17.00 8.88 -25.30
C ALA A 205 -17.92 10.00 -25.82
N PRO A 206 -19.12 10.16 -25.21
CA PRO A 206 -19.98 11.32 -25.41
C PRO A 206 -19.23 12.65 -25.31
N ALA A 207 -19.72 13.68 -26.02
CA ALA A 207 -19.05 14.98 -26.06
C ALA A 207 -18.92 15.64 -24.68
N ASP A 208 -19.86 15.37 -23.77
CA ASP A 208 -19.84 15.91 -22.42
C ASP A 208 -18.84 15.17 -21.55
N LEU A 209 -18.80 13.83 -21.57
CA LEU A 209 -17.72 13.05 -20.93
C LEU A 209 -16.32 13.39 -21.46
N ARG A 210 -16.13 13.50 -22.78
CA ARG A 210 -14.81 13.86 -23.37
C ARG A 210 -14.28 15.22 -22.91
N ARG A 211 -15.17 16.15 -22.54
CA ARG A 211 -14.79 17.48 -22.03
C ARG A 211 -14.78 17.54 -20.51
N GLY A 212 -15.66 16.77 -19.87
CA GLY A 212 -15.89 16.75 -18.45
C GLY A 212 -15.00 15.77 -17.69
N CYS A 213 -14.30 14.88 -18.40
CA CYS A 213 -13.37 13.91 -17.81
C CYS A 213 -11.99 13.93 -18.47
N HIS A 214 -11.02 13.32 -17.79
CA HIS A 214 -9.73 12.91 -18.33
C HIS A 214 -9.40 11.48 -17.86
N LEU A 215 -8.46 10.83 -18.53
CA LEU A 215 -7.93 9.54 -18.07
C LEU A 215 -6.80 9.78 -17.07
N GLN A 216 -6.82 9.04 -15.96
CA GLN A 216 -5.65 8.92 -15.11
C GLN A 216 -4.53 8.19 -15.87
N GLY A 217 -3.28 8.60 -15.64
CA GLY A 217 -2.10 8.04 -16.30
C GLY A 217 -1.70 6.64 -15.80
N ASN A 218 -2.68 5.75 -15.63
CA ASN A 218 -2.46 4.37 -15.20
C ASN A 218 -1.83 3.53 -16.32
N GLU A 219 -1.06 2.52 -15.96
CA GLU A 219 -0.40 1.63 -16.92
C GLU A 219 -1.36 0.61 -17.51
N PHE A 220 -2.22 0.03 -16.69
CA PHE A 220 -3.19 -0.98 -17.12
C PHE A 220 -4.64 -0.53 -16.90
N ASN A 221 -5.00 -0.21 -15.65
CA ASN A 221 -6.36 0.20 -15.28
C ASN A 221 -6.85 1.38 -16.11
N VAL A 222 -8.17 1.43 -16.34
CA VAL A 222 -8.82 2.51 -17.08
C VAL A 222 -9.67 3.32 -16.11
N THR A 223 -9.18 4.51 -15.76
CA THR A 223 -9.82 5.37 -14.76
C THR A 223 -10.21 6.70 -15.38
N MET A 224 -11.49 7.02 -15.36
CA MET A 224 -12.01 8.32 -15.75
C MET A 224 -12.18 9.19 -14.51
N LYS A 225 -11.52 10.35 -14.51
CA LYS A 225 -11.61 11.38 -13.46
C LYS A 225 -12.29 12.65 -13.96
N PRO A 226 -13.01 13.41 -13.12
CA PRO A 226 -13.68 14.62 -13.53
C PRO A 226 -12.66 15.74 -13.76
N ASN A 227 -12.98 16.66 -14.69
CA ASN A 227 -12.31 17.96 -14.85
C ASN A 227 -12.91 19.04 -13.93
N TYR A 228 -13.62 18.60 -12.89
CA TYR A 228 -14.19 19.41 -11.82
C TYR A 228 -13.49 19.08 -10.51
N GLU A 229 -13.57 19.97 -9.53
CA GLU A 229 -13.04 19.71 -8.19
C GLU A 229 -13.78 18.50 -7.57
N THR A 230 -13.00 17.55 -7.05
CA THR A 230 -13.50 16.31 -6.43
C THR A 230 -14.49 16.64 -5.31
N GLY A 231 -15.58 15.88 -5.21
CA GLY A 231 -16.62 16.08 -4.21
C GLY A 231 -17.67 17.15 -4.56
N THR A 232 -17.52 17.85 -5.69
CA THR A 232 -18.55 18.78 -6.18
C THR A 232 -19.72 18.03 -6.84
N SER A 233 -20.90 18.65 -6.89
CA SER A 233 -22.06 18.05 -7.56
C SER A 233 -21.86 17.89 -9.07
N GLN A 234 -21.03 18.75 -9.68
CA GLN A 234 -20.63 18.62 -11.08
C GLN A 234 -19.71 17.42 -11.30
N ALA A 235 -18.73 17.22 -10.40
CA ALA A 235 -17.87 16.04 -10.42
C ALA A 235 -18.68 14.76 -10.25
N ARG A 236 -19.65 14.75 -9.32
CA ARG A 236 -20.58 13.63 -9.16
C ARG A 236 -21.34 13.33 -10.44
N ALA A 237 -22.05 14.31 -11.00
CA ALA A 237 -22.88 14.09 -12.18
C ALA A 237 -22.10 13.56 -13.39
N VAL A 238 -20.88 14.06 -13.63
CA VAL A 238 -20.06 13.56 -14.75
C VAL A 238 -19.49 12.17 -14.50
N ILE A 239 -19.20 11.81 -13.25
CA ILE A 239 -18.70 10.48 -12.90
C ILE A 239 -19.80 9.43 -12.88
N ASP A 240 -21.02 9.81 -12.48
CA ASP A 240 -22.21 8.96 -12.60
C ASP A 240 -22.44 8.58 -14.08
N GLU A 241 -22.39 9.55 -15.01
CA GLU A 241 -22.48 9.30 -16.46
C GLU A 241 -21.27 8.47 -16.97
N ALA A 242 -20.06 8.75 -16.48
CA ALA A 242 -18.85 8.03 -16.87
C ALA A 242 -18.87 6.56 -16.43
N LEU A 243 -19.42 6.25 -15.26
CA LEU A 243 -19.57 4.88 -14.77
C LEU A 243 -20.44 4.05 -15.71
N VAL A 244 -21.62 4.57 -16.10
CA VAL A 244 -22.52 3.87 -17.04
C VAL A 244 -21.82 3.64 -18.38
N TYR A 245 -21.14 4.66 -18.89
CA TYR A 245 -20.38 4.57 -20.14
C TYR A 245 -19.25 3.52 -20.07
N LEU A 246 -18.50 3.47 -18.98
CA LEU A 246 -17.42 2.51 -18.78
C LEU A 246 -17.96 1.08 -18.70
N ILE A 247 -19.05 0.84 -17.97
CA ILE A 247 -19.70 -0.48 -17.89
C ILE A 247 -20.17 -0.93 -19.28
N ASP A 248 -20.76 -0.03 -20.07
CA ASP A 248 -21.20 -0.34 -21.43
C ASP A 248 -20.03 -0.65 -22.38
N LEU A 249 -18.96 0.14 -22.28
CA LEU A 249 -17.77 -0.07 -23.10
C LEU A 249 -17.08 -1.40 -22.74
N LEU A 250 -17.02 -1.72 -21.44
CA LEU A 250 -16.54 -3.01 -20.96
C LEU A 250 -17.40 -4.16 -21.50
N ALA A 251 -18.73 -4.02 -21.46
CA ALA A 251 -19.65 -5.02 -21.99
C ALA A 251 -19.41 -5.30 -23.48
N ASP A 252 -19.22 -4.24 -24.28
CA ASP A 252 -18.89 -4.36 -25.71
C ASP A 252 -17.54 -5.07 -25.94
N ALA A 253 -16.53 -4.73 -25.14
CA ALA A 253 -15.19 -5.30 -25.23
C ALA A 253 -15.18 -6.80 -24.85
N VAL A 254 -15.84 -7.16 -23.75
CA VAL A 254 -16.00 -8.55 -23.29
C VAL A 254 -16.81 -9.36 -24.31
N GLY A 255 -17.95 -8.82 -24.75
CA GLY A 255 -18.75 -9.45 -25.79
C GLY A 255 -17.94 -9.70 -27.06
N SER A 256 -17.02 -8.79 -27.39
CA SER A 256 -16.10 -8.89 -28.53
C SER A 256 -15.02 -9.94 -28.37
N ALA A 257 -14.33 -9.96 -27.23
CA ALA A 257 -13.29 -10.93 -26.93
C ALA A 257 -13.82 -12.37 -26.90
N LEU A 258 -15.01 -12.58 -26.33
CA LEU A 258 -15.61 -13.91 -26.20
C LEU A 258 -16.28 -14.41 -27.50
N GLU A 259 -16.46 -13.56 -28.51
CA GLU A 259 -17.29 -13.84 -29.69
C GLU A 259 -18.74 -14.28 -29.33
N VAL A 260 -19.24 -13.88 -28.17
CA VAL A 260 -20.54 -14.33 -27.67
C VAL A 260 -21.67 -13.41 -28.14
N GLY A 261 -22.77 -14.03 -28.56
CA GLY A 261 -24.02 -13.39 -28.94
C GLY A 261 -24.20 -13.23 -30.45
N ASP A 262 -25.46 -13.14 -30.88
CA ASP A 262 -25.79 -12.85 -32.28
C ASP A 262 -25.64 -11.34 -32.52
N GLY A 263 -24.70 -10.96 -33.39
CA GLY A 263 -24.53 -9.56 -33.79
C GLY A 263 -25.67 -9.12 -34.70
N ASP A 264 -26.39 -8.06 -34.32
CA ASP A 264 -27.51 -7.51 -35.12
C ASP A 264 -27.05 -6.69 -36.34
N GLY A 265 -25.75 -6.65 -36.61
CA GLY A 265 -25.12 -5.84 -37.66
C GLY A 265 -25.01 -4.35 -37.32
N ARG A 266 -25.44 -3.91 -36.13
CA ARG A 266 -25.30 -2.54 -35.60
C ARG A 266 -24.33 -2.43 -34.43
N GLY A 267 -23.75 -3.55 -33.99
CA GLY A 267 -22.73 -3.62 -32.95
C GLY A 267 -23.25 -4.10 -31.59
N THR A 268 -24.58 -4.23 -31.43
CA THR A 268 -25.18 -4.73 -30.20
C THR A 268 -25.26 -6.25 -30.23
N ARG A 269 -24.63 -6.91 -29.26
CA ARG A 269 -24.64 -8.38 -29.11
C ARG A 269 -25.72 -8.79 -28.11
N THR A 270 -26.43 -9.87 -28.42
CA THR A 270 -27.50 -10.39 -27.55
C THR A 270 -27.22 -11.82 -27.13
N ILE A 271 -27.49 -12.14 -25.86
CA ILE A 271 -27.36 -13.46 -25.26
C ILE A 271 -28.66 -13.74 -24.51
N GLU A 272 -29.30 -14.85 -24.85
CA GLU A 272 -30.56 -15.28 -24.23
C GLU A 272 -31.69 -14.22 -24.27
N GLY A 273 -31.67 -13.36 -25.30
CA GLY A 273 -32.71 -12.36 -25.55
C GLY A 273 -32.46 -10.99 -24.91
N ASN A 274 -31.40 -10.83 -24.11
CA ASN A 274 -30.96 -9.55 -23.56
C ASN A 274 -29.61 -9.14 -24.15
N THR A 275 -29.29 -7.85 -24.09
CA THR A 275 -28.00 -7.34 -24.54
C THR A 275 -26.88 -7.69 -23.56
N VAL A 276 -25.64 -7.78 -24.05
CA VAL A 276 -24.47 -7.97 -23.17
C VAL A 276 -24.37 -6.83 -22.15
N ASN A 277 -24.67 -5.60 -22.55
CA ASN A 277 -24.71 -4.42 -21.67
C ASN A 277 -25.69 -4.57 -20.51
N GLU A 278 -26.91 -5.05 -20.77
CA GLU A 278 -27.89 -5.29 -19.71
C GLU A 278 -27.40 -6.36 -18.72
N TRP A 279 -26.76 -7.42 -19.21
CA TRP A 279 -26.18 -8.44 -18.33
C TRP A 279 -25.02 -7.90 -17.49
N THR A 280 -24.10 -7.16 -18.09
CA THR A 280 -22.93 -6.59 -17.40
C THR A 280 -23.36 -5.55 -16.35
N ARG A 281 -24.35 -4.70 -16.64
CA ARG A 281 -24.91 -3.77 -15.65
C ARG A 281 -25.59 -4.51 -14.50
N ALA A 282 -26.35 -5.57 -14.77
CA ALA A 282 -26.97 -6.39 -13.74
C ALA A 282 -25.92 -7.06 -12.83
N PHE A 283 -24.81 -7.53 -13.42
CA PHE A 283 -23.69 -8.13 -12.69
C PHE A 283 -23.10 -7.15 -11.67
N TYR A 284 -22.63 -5.98 -12.11
CA TYR A 284 -21.96 -5.03 -11.21
C TYR A 284 -22.92 -4.33 -10.24
N ALA A 285 -24.20 -4.17 -10.60
CA ALA A 285 -25.21 -3.66 -9.67
C ALA A 285 -25.54 -4.64 -8.53
N ASP A 286 -25.33 -5.95 -8.72
CA ASP A 286 -25.50 -6.94 -7.66
C ASP A 286 -24.29 -6.96 -6.71
N GLN A 287 -23.09 -6.73 -7.25
CA GLN A 287 -21.85 -6.68 -6.47
C GLN A 287 -21.71 -5.42 -5.61
N ASP A 288 -22.15 -4.26 -6.12
CA ASP A 288 -21.97 -2.98 -5.45
C ASP A 288 -23.29 -2.16 -5.41
N PRO A 289 -23.86 -1.92 -4.20
CA PRO A 289 -25.05 -1.08 -4.02
C PRO A 289 -24.89 0.37 -4.48
N GLU A 290 -23.68 0.93 -4.48
CA GLU A 290 -23.43 2.29 -4.96
C GLU A 290 -23.50 2.36 -6.49
N ILE A 291 -22.90 1.38 -7.17
CA ILE A 291 -23.03 1.21 -8.63
C ILE A 291 -24.51 1.04 -9.00
N ARG A 292 -25.24 0.21 -8.25
CA ARG A 292 -26.68 0.05 -8.43
C ARG A 292 -27.43 1.38 -8.32
N ALA A 293 -27.14 2.17 -7.30
CA ALA A 293 -27.81 3.45 -7.08
C ALA A 293 -27.58 4.42 -8.25
N VAL A 294 -26.35 4.46 -8.80
CA VAL A 294 -26.02 5.26 -9.99
C VAL A 294 -26.78 4.77 -11.22
N LEU A 295 -26.81 3.45 -11.45
CA LEU A 295 -27.55 2.87 -12.57
C LEU A 295 -29.06 3.16 -12.48
N GLU A 296 -29.64 3.15 -11.28
CA GLU A 296 -31.04 3.50 -11.05
C GLU A 296 -31.29 5.00 -11.31
N SER A 297 -30.39 5.90 -10.85
CA SER A 297 -30.53 7.35 -11.06
C SER A 297 -30.38 7.76 -12.53
N GLU A 298 -29.46 7.13 -13.25
CA GLU A 298 -29.21 7.36 -14.67
C GLU A 298 -30.21 6.61 -15.59
N GLN A 299 -31.21 5.92 -15.01
CA GLN A 299 -32.21 5.13 -15.74
C GLN A 299 -31.57 4.06 -16.64
N ALA A 300 -30.42 3.54 -16.21
CA ALA A 300 -29.62 2.53 -16.89
C ALA A 300 -29.75 1.13 -16.24
N TYR A 301 -30.36 1.03 -15.05
CA TYR A 301 -30.55 -0.24 -14.33
C TYR A 301 -31.47 -1.21 -15.09
N PRO A 302 -30.99 -2.42 -15.42
CA PRO A 302 -31.77 -3.43 -16.13
C PRO A 302 -32.71 -4.19 -15.17
N ASP A 303 -33.92 -4.54 -15.64
CA ASP A 303 -34.84 -5.42 -14.91
C ASP A 303 -34.48 -6.90 -15.17
N LEU A 304 -33.28 -7.30 -14.71
CA LEU A 304 -32.73 -8.65 -14.86
C LEU A 304 -32.29 -9.20 -13.50
N ASP A 305 -32.42 -10.52 -13.35
CA ASP A 305 -31.93 -11.24 -12.18
C ASP A 305 -30.43 -11.56 -12.34
N ALA A 306 -29.60 -11.12 -11.40
CA ALA A 306 -28.17 -11.39 -11.40
C ALA A 306 -27.87 -12.90 -11.34
N GLY A 307 -28.75 -13.69 -10.71
CA GLY A 307 -28.63 -15.16 -10.69
C GLY A 307 -28.86 -15.83 -12.05
N SER A 308 -29.29 -15.08 -13.07
CA SER A 308 -29.55 -15.57 -14.43
C SER A 308 -28.50 -15.16 -15.46
N ILE A 309 -27.40 -14.54 -15.02
CA ILE A 309 -26.32 -14.13 -15.92
C ILE A 309 -25.70 -15.37 -16.60
N PRO A 310 -25.54 -15.35 -17.93
CA PRO A 310 -24.91 -16.45 -18.65
C PRO A 310 -23.51 -16.76 -18.12
N SER A 311 -23.22 -18.04 -17.85
CA SER A 311 -21.97 -18.44 -17.17
C SER A 311 -20.71 -18.00 -17.91
N VAL A 312 -20.71 -18.05 -19.25
CA VAL A 312 -19.58 -17.61 -20.07
C VAL A 312 -19.27 -16.12 -19.89
N LEU A 313 -20.27 -15.29 -19.59
CA LEU A 313 -20.08 -13.87 -19.33
C LEU A 313 -19.66 -13.65 -17.87
N ALA A 314 -20.30 -14.36 -16.94
CA ALA A 314 -19.95 -14.30 -15.52
C ALA A 314 -18.47 -14.66 -15.28
N GLU A 315 -17.97 -15.74 -15.90
CA GLU A 315 -16.58 -16.20 -15.76
C GLU A 315 -15.54 -15.11 -16.10
N THR A 316 -15.79 -14.28 -17.12
CA THR A 316 -14.91 -13.16 -17.47
C THR A 316 -15.15 -11.94 -16.58
N LEU A 317 -16.41 -11.59 -16.29
CA LEU A 317 -16.74 -10.42 -15.45
C LEU A 317 -16.29 -10.59 -13.99
N GLU A 318 -16.28 -11.81 -13.46
CA GLU A 318 -15.76 -12.14 -12.12
C GLU A 318 -14.25 -11.88 -11.98
N ARG A 319 -13.54 -11.66 -13.08
CA ARG A 319 -12.10 -11.35 -13.11
C ARG A 319 -11.82 -9.85 -13.24
N ILE A 320 -12.83 -9.05 -13.56
CA ILE A 320 -12.71 -7.62 -13.85
C ILE A 320 -13.45 -6.84 -12.76
N ASP A 321 -12.74 -5.93 -12.12
CA ASP A 321 -13.30 -5.01 -11.14
C ASP A 321 -13.86 -3.76 -11.82
N VAL A 322 -14.97 -3.27 -11.29
CA VAL A 322 -15.50 -1.94 -11.61
C VAL A 322 -15.67 -1.21 -10.29
N ALA A 323 -14.91 -0.13 -10.12
CA ALA A 323 -14.93 0.67 -8.91
C ALA A 323 -15.56 2.05 -9.17
N TYR A 324 -16.45 2.46 -8.26
CA TYR A 324 -17.05 3.79 -8.25
C TYR A 324 -16.58 4.56 -7.02
N TYR A 325 -16.03 5.75 -7.25
CA TYR A 325 -15.66 6.69 -6.21
C TYR A 325 -16.50 7.95 -6.41
N GLU A 326 -17.53 8.13 -5.57
CA GLU A 326 -18.49 9.22 -5.69
C GLU A 326 -17.79 10.57 -5.89
N ALA A 327 -18.10 11.24 -7.00
CA ALA A 327 -17.55 12.53 -7.36
C ALA A 327 -16.01 12.61 -7.49
N ASP A 328 -15.32 11.47 -7.65
CA ASP A 328 -13.87 11.41 -7.88
C ASP A 328 -13.48 10.57 -9.10
N ALA A 329 -14.00 9.36 -9.25
CA ALA A 329 -13.54 8.46 -10.31
C ALA A 329 -14.52 7.32 -10.61
N ALA A 330 -14.47 6.84 -11.86
CA ALA A 330 -14.96 5.51 -12.23
C ALA A 330 -13.78 4.74 -12.86
N GLU A 331 -13.56 3.51 -12.41
CA GLU A 331 -12.38 2.72 -12.74
C GLU A 331 -12.75 1.29 -13.16
N ILE A 332 -12.02 0.76 -14.15
CA ILE A 332 -11.99 -0.67 -14.49
C ILE A 332 -10.58 -1.19 -14.23
N GLY A 333 -10.46 -2.29 -13.48
CA GLY A 333 -9.21 -2.96 -13.14
C GLY A 333 -9.35 -4.50 -13.18
N SER A 334 -8.24 -5.23 -13.06
CA SER A 334 -8.29 -6.70 -12.98
C SER A 334 -8.21 -7.15 -11.51
N LEU A 335 -9.10 -8.04 -11.10
CA LEU A 335 -9.09 -8.64 -9.74
C LEU A 335 -7.92 -9.61 -9.54
N GLU A 336 -7.31 -10.08 -10.63
CA GLU A 336 -6.12 -10.93 -10.63
C GLU A 336 -4.85 -10.12 -10.31
N LEU A 337 -4.88 -8.80 -10.50
CA LEU A 337 -3.83 -7.88 -10.09
C LEU A 337 -4.18 -7.30 -8.72
N ASN A 338 -3.36 -7.58 -7.72
CA ASN A 338 -3.57 -7.09 -6.37
C ASN A 338 -2.25 -6.91 -5.61
N LYS A 339 -2.31 -6.20 -4.48
CA LYS A 339 -1.13 -5.89 -3.66
C LYS A 339 -0.34 -7.14 -3.27
N VAL A 340 -0.99 -8.30 -3.08
CA VAL A 340 -0.29 -9.56 -2.73
C VAL A 340 0.61 -10.01 -3.87
N VAL A 341 0.07 -10.12 -5.10
CA VAL A 341 0.84 -10.52 -6.29
C VAL A 341 2.00 -9.56 -6.53
N GLY A 342 1.77 -8.26 -6.34
CA GLY A 342 2.81 -7.24 -6.43
C GLY A 342 3.91 -7.40 -5.39
N VAL A 343 3.54 -7.66 -4.13
CA VAL A 343 4.51 -7.89 -3.04
C VAL A 343 5.30 -9.18 -3.29
N GLU A 344 4.66 -10.27 -3.70
CA GLU A 344 5.35 -11.52 -4.03
C GLU A 344 6.41 -11.31 -5.12
N ARG A 345 6.05 -10.61 -6.21
CA ARG A 345 7.04 -10.29 -7.27
C ARG A 345 8.13 -9.33 -6.78
N ALA A 346 7.80 -8.38 -5.91
CA ALA A 346 8.80 -7.48 -5.33
C ALA A 346 9.82 -8.24 -4.49
N LEU A 347 9.36 -9.18 -3.64
CA LEU A 347 10.22 -10.04 -2.84
C LEU A 347 11.12 -10.93 -3.70
N GLU A 348 10.58 -11.51 -4.78
CA GLU A 348 11.36 -12.30 -5.74
C GLU A 348 12.49 -11.47 -6.38
N VAL A 349 12.19 -10.26 -6.85
CA VAL A 349 13.20 -9.38 -7.48
C VAL A 349 14.24 -8.92 -6.46
N LEU A 350 13.82 -8.63 -5.23
CA LEU A 350 14.72 -8.26 -4.13
C LEU A 350 15.55 -9.45 -3.60
N GLY A 351 15.24 -10.69 -3.99
CA GLY A 351 15.93 -11.89 -3.54
C GLY A 351 15.62 -12.27 -2.09
N VAL A 352 14.42 -11.97 -1.61
CA VAL A 352 13.94 -12.34 -0.27
C VAL A 352 13.21 -13.68 -0.34
N ASP A 353 13.96 -14.78 -0.21
CA ASP A 353 13.42 -16.14 -0.38
C ASP A 353 12.56 -16.64 0.80
N ASP A 354 12.89 -16.24 2.03
CA ASP A 354 12.17 -16.60 3.27
C ASP A 354 11.77 -15.32 4.03
N PRO A 355 10.70 -14.63 3.60
CA PRO A 355 10.31 -13.37 4.20
C PRO A 355 9.77 -13.56 5.62
N PHE A 356 10.20 -12.67 6.51
CA PHE A 356 9.49 -12.32 7.74
C PHE A 356 9.26 -10.81 7.70
N ALA A 357 8.13 -10.40 7.13
CA ALA A 357 7.84 -9.02 6.79
C ALA A 357 7.18 -8.26 7.96
N LEU A 358 7.46 -6.96 8.06
CA LEU A 358 6.53 -6.03 8.71
C LEU A 358 5.59 -5.48 7.63
N VAL A 359 4.29 -5.76 7.74
CA VAL A 359 3.27 -5.20 6.85
C VAL A 359 2.51 -4.08 7.55
N MET A 360 2.53 -2.87 6.99
CA MET A 360 1.80 -1.71 7.51
C MET A 360 0.78 -1.20 6.49
N GLY A 361 -0.47 -1.01 6.90
CA GLY A 361 -1.51 -0.47 6.03
C GLY A 361 -2.83 -0.18 6.74
N ASP A 362 -3.72 0.57 6.08
CA ASP A 362 -5.00 1.02 6.65
C ASP A 362 -6.23 0.41 5.93
N SER A 363 -6.06 -0.03 4.69
CA SER A 363 -7.18 -0.33 3.79
C SER A 363 -7.50 -1.83 3.70
N LYS A 364 -8.61 -2.16 3.02
CA LYS A 364 -8.97 -3.54 2.66
C LYS A 364 -7.95 -4.19 1.74
N SER A 365 -7.26 -3.41 0.90
CA SER A 365 -6.23 -3.94 0.00
C SER A 365 -4.98 -4.36 0.77
N ASP A 366 -4.63 -3.63 1.82
CA ASP A 366 -3.54 -3.96 2.73
C ASP A 366 -3.86 -5.16 3.61
N LEU A 367 -5.11 -5.27 4.07
CA LEU A 367 -5.59 -6.44 4.81
C LEU A 367 -5.38 -7.74 4.04
N ARG A 368 -5.42 -7.73 2.71
CA ARG A 368 -5.12 -8.94 1.90
C ARG A 368 -3.64 -9.34 2.03
N VAL A 369 -2.72 -8.37 2.06
CA VAL A 369 -1.29 -8.61 2.28
C VAL A 369 -1.04 -9.06 3.73
N MET A 370 -1.70 -8.44 4.71
CA MET A 370 -1.60 -8.83 6.12
C MET A 370 -2.07 -10.27 6.35
N LYS A 371 -3.21 -10.65 5.76
CA LYS A 371 -3.69 -12.05 5.81
C LYS A 371 -2.75 -13.00 5.10
N TRP A 372 -2.18 -12.60 3.95
CA TRP A 372 -1.21 -13.43 3.25
C TRP A 372 0.05 -13.69 4.09
N VAL A 373 0.60 -12.69 4.80
CA VAL A 373 1.75 -12.95 5.68
C VAL A 373 1.38 -13.82 6.89
N ASP A 374 0.20 -13.64 7.49
CA ASP A 374 -0.31 -14.46 8.61
C ASP A 374 -0.50 -15.92 8.18
N ASP A 375 -1.17 -16.15 7.03
CA ASP A 375 -1.46 -17.48 6.50
C ASP A 375 -0.19 -18.26 6.09
N ASN A 376 0.90 -17.56 5.78
CA ASN A 376 2.18 -18.16 5.37
C ASN A 376 3.27 -18.13 6.46
N ASP A 377 2.96 -17.72 7.69
CA ASP A 377 3.94 -17.50 8.78
C ASP A 377 5.11 -16.61 8.32
N ALA A 378 4.80 -15.61 7.50
CA ALA A 378 5.77 -14.82 6.73
C ALA A 378 5.88 -13.37 7.21
N GLY A 379 5.33 -13.03 8.39
CA GLY A 379 5.45 -11.69 8.93
C GLY A 379 4.47 -11.33 10.04
N ILE A 380 4.49 -10.05 10.39
CA ILE A 380 3.63 -9.40 11.38
C ILE A 380 2.94 -8.19 10.74
N ALA A 381 1.75 -7.87 11.22
CA ALA A 381 0.92 -6.79 10.67
C ALA A 381 0.72 -5.67 11.68
N ALA A 382 0.68 -4.43 11.19
CA ALA A 382 0.38 -3.24 11.98
C ALA A 382 -0.52 -2.27 11.21
N ALA A 383 -1.36 -1.53 11.92
CA ALA A 383 -2.32 -0.62 11.30
C ALA A 383 -2.51 0.66 12.14
N PRO A 384 -2.81 1.81 11.50
CA PRO A 384 -3.17 3.00 12.23
C PRO A 384 -4.57 2.87 12.87
N GLU A 385 -4.84 3.57 13.96
CA GLU A 385 -6.13 3.51 14.68
C GLU A 385 -7.37 3.85 13.83
N HIS A 386 -7.19 4.56 12.72
CA HIS A 386 -8.27 4.98 11.82
C HIS A 386 -8.40 4.07 10.58
N ALA A 387 -7.67 2.95 10.54
CA ALA A 387 -7.80 1.92 9.52
C ALA A 387 -9.23 1.36 9.46
N SER A 388 -9.52 0.65 8.37
CA SER A 388 -10.81 -0.01 8.24
C SER A 388 -11.06 -0.99 9.39
N GLN A 389 -12.33 -1.17 9.80
CA GLN A 389 -12.67 -2.03 10.94
C GLN A 389 -12.14 -3.45 10.76
N ASP A 390 -12.25 -4.02 9.56
CA ASP A 390 -11.74 -5.37 9.26
C ASP A 390 -10.22 -5.45 9.39
N THR A 391 -9.51 -4.36 9.05
CA THR A 391 -8.05 -4.24 9.21
C THR A 391 -7.67 -4.21 10.69
N LEU A 392 -8.33 -3.36 11.48
CA LEU A 392 -8.10 -3.27 12.93
C LEU A 392 -8.40 -4.60 13.62
N ASP A 393 -9.55 -5.23 13.33
CA ASP A 393 -9.95 -6.50 13.91
C ASP A 393 -8.91 -7.60 13.64
N HIS A 394 -8.27 -7.58 12.46
CA HIS A 394 -7.19 -8.50 12.14
C HIS A 394 -5.94 -8.23 12.98
N VAL A 395 -5.44 -6.99 13.01
CA VAL A 395 -4.21 -6.61 13.75
C VAL A 395 -4.35 -6.83 15.26
N LEU A 396 -5.49 -6.47 15.84
CA LEU A 396 -5.79 -6.68 17.27
C LEU A 396 -5.81 -8.17 17.66
N ARG A 397 -6.16 -9.05 16.72
CA ARG A 397 -6.24 -10.50 16.94
C ARG A 397 -4.88 -11.19 16.84
N THR A 398 -3.94 -10.63 16.09
CA THR A 398 -2.63 -11.23 15.83
C THR A 398 -1.57 -10.75 16.83
N ASP A 399 -1.16 -9.49 16.71
CA ASP A 399 0.02 -8.92 17.39
C ASP A 399 -0.24 -7.59 18.09
N ASP A 400 -1.45 -7.01 17.95
CA ASP A 400 -1.87 -5.78 18.63
C ASP A 400 -0.98 -4.57 18.34
N LEU A 401 -0.40 -4.52 17.13
CA LEU A 401 0.45 -3.42 16.66
C LEU A 401 -0.39 -2.30 16.04
N VAL A 402 -1.15 -1.60 16.88
CA VAL A 402 -1.93 -0.42 16.47
C VAL A 402 -1.20 0.87 16.85
N PHE A 403 -1.25 1.90 15.99
CA PHE A 403 -0.57 3.17 16.23
C PHE A 403 -1.44 4.40 15.90
N ASP A 404 -1.16 5.52 16.58
CA ASP A 404 -1.87 6.78 16.35
C ASP A 404 -1.59 7.35 14.94
N GLN A 405 -2.50 8.18 14.43
CA GLN A 405 -2.30 8.87 13.15
C GLN A 405 -0.99 9.69 13.14
N GLY A 406 -0.13 9.43 12.16
CA GLY A 406 1.20 10.05 12.04
C GLY A 406 2.27 9.50 13.00
N LYS A 407 2.00 8.38 13.67
CA LYS A 407 2.93 7.71 14.62
C LYS A 407 3.42 6.34 14.13
N SER A 408 3.49 6.13 12.83
CA SER A 408 4.07 4.91 12.22
C SER A 408 5.48 4.58 12.72
N VAL A 409 6.26 5.61 13.11
CA VAL A 409 7.58 5.46 13.75
C VAL A 409 7.57 4.58 15.00
N ASP A 410 6.47 4.52 15.75
CA ASP A 410 6.40 3.74 16.99
C ASP A 410 6.45 2.22 16.72
N VAL A 411 5.80 1.77 15.64
CA VAL A 411 5.90 0.39 15.17
C VAL A 411 7.31 0.13 14.62
N LEU A 412 7.85 1.05 13.82
CA LEU A 412 9.21 0.91 13.26
C LEU A 412 10.28 0.77 14.35
N ARG A 413 10.17 1.53 15.45
CA ARG A 413 11.07 1.43 16.61
C ARG A 413 10.92 0.10 17.35
N THR A 414 9.69 -0.40 17.49
CA THR A 414 9.41 -1.72 18.05
C THR A 414 10.07 -2.81 17.23
N VAL A 415 9.92 -2.77 15.90
CA VAL A 415 10.52 -3.75 14.99
C VAL A 415 12.03 -3.64 14.92
N TYR A 416 12.58 -2.42 15.01
CA TYR A 416 14.02 -2.22 15.09
C TYR A 416 14.59 -2.85 16.38
N ALA A 417 13.91 -2.65 17.51
CA ALA A 417 14.26 -3.31 18.76
C ALA A 417 14.13 -4.83 18.68
N LEU A 418 13.08 -5.37 18.05
CA LEU A 418 12.92 -6.80 17.77
C LEU A 418 14.16 -7.34 17.05
N ASN A 419 14.57 -6.69 15.96
CA ASN A 419 15.71 -7.13 15.17
C ASN A 419 17.04 -7.08 15.93
N LEU A 420 17.21 -6.08 16.80
CA LEU A 420 18.37 -6.00 17.69
C LEU A 420 18.36 -7.11 18.73
N LEU A 421 17.21 -7.37 19.36
CA LEU A 421 17.07 -8.34 20.45
C LEU A 421 17.08 -9.79 19.94
N ALA A 422 16.65 -10.04 18.70
CA ALA A 422 16.74 -11.34 18.04
C ALA A 422 18.20 -11.80 17.82
N ARG A 423 19.16 -10.85 17.79
CA ARG A 423 20.60 -11.14 17.66
C ARG A 423 21.27 -11.56 18.98
N LEU A 424 20.56 -11.48 20.11
CA LEU A 424 21.10 -11.85 21.42
C LEU A 424 21.13 -13.38 21.56
N GLU A 425 22.32 -13.99 21.48
CA GLU A 425 22.51 -15.44 21.75
C GLU A 425 22.17 -15.83 23.19
#